data_AF-A0A946H7X4-F1
#
_entry.id   AF-A0A946H7X4-F1
#
_cell.length_a   1.000
_cell.length_b   1.000
_cell.length_c   1.000
_cell.angle_alpha   90.00
_cell.angle_beta   90.00
_cell.angle_gamma   90.00
#
_symmetry.space_group_name_H-M   'P 1'
#
loop_
_entity.id
_entity.type
_entity.pdbx_description
1 polymer ?
#
loop_
_entity_poly.entity_id
_entity_poly.type
_entity_poly.pdbx_seq_one_letter_code
_entity_poly.pdbx_strand_id
1 'polypeptide(L)'
;IDENCGFENGLIDVVASGGIGPYTYSLDGSSQTSGLFEGLNSGTLSLTIADSIGCVLNAIIEVNSIPLEIDLGSDIVSCEPVILSSDEGSSYYWSTSETEQIIEVNSTGVYTLDYEFNGCFASDSISVTINPKTSIMVPNVFTPDGNGQNDEFKISGLNIQKYHIVIYNRWGIQLFESNSISNSWDGMGSKGIMEEGVYFWTIDYINPCIGPEIQFEKGIFHLYD
;
A
#
# COMPACT_ATOMS: atom_id res chain seq x y z
N ILE A 1 12.52 28.92 -12.96
CA ILE A 1 11.78 27.66 -12.80
C ILE A 1 12.47 26.67 -13.71
N ASP A 2 12.92 25.56 -13.14
CA ASP A 2 13.54 24.48 -13.88
C ASP A 2 12.52 23.80 -14.79
N GLU A 3 12.99 23.18 -15.85
CA GLU A 3 12.15 22.48 -16.80
C GLU A 3 11.79 21.10 -16.26
N ASN A 4 10.54 20.66 -16.46
CA ASN A 4 10.16 19.27 -16.27
C ASN A 4 10.57 18.51 -17.52
N CYS A 5 11.40 17.50 -17.36
CA CYS A 5 11.62 16.38 -18.28
C CYS A 5 11.18 16.59 -19.76
N GLY A 6 11.90 17.40 -20.53
CA GLY A 6 11.66 17.60 -21.97
C GLY A 6 10.44 18.45 -22.36
N PHE A 7 9.70 19.04 -21.42
CA PHE A 7 8.46 19.77 -21.68
C PHE A 7 8.66 21.19 -22.22
N GLU A 8 9.90 21.67 -22.28
CA GLU A 8 10.21 23.06 -22.60
C GLU A 8 9.42 24.05 -21.71
N ASN A 9 9.05 23.67 -20.48
CA ASN A 9 8.25 24.51 -19.60
C ASN A 9 9.11 25.32 -18.62
N GLY A 10 10.43 25.35 -18.82
CA GLY A 10 11.35 26.17 -18.06
C GLY A 10 11.03 27.66 -18.21
N LEU A 11 11.30 28.43 -17.15
CA LEU A 11 10.99 29.86 -17.10
C LEU A 11 12.12 30.63 -16.43
N ILE A 12 12.51 31.74 -17.06
CA ILE A 12 13.42 32.74 -16.52
C ILE A 12 12.66 34.06 -16.40
N ASP A 13 12.63 34.66 -15.21
CA ASP A 13 12.10 36.01 -14.98
C ASP A 13 13.19 36.88 -14.36
N VAL A 14 13.66 37.86 -15.12
CA VAL A 14 14.80 38.70 -14.73
C VAL A 14 14.38 40.16 -14.70
N VAL A 15 14.64 40.83 -13.58
CA VAL A 15 14.39 42.26 -13.42
C VAL A 15 15.72 43.01 -13.43
N ALA A 16 15.95 43.82 -14.47
CA ALA A 16 17.11 44.70 -14.51
C ALA A 16 16.99 45.84 -13.48
N SER A 17 18.12 46.25 -12.91
CA SER A 17 18.20 47.42 -12.02
C SER A 17 19.43 48.27 -12.36
N GLY A 18 19.31 49.60 -12.22
CA GLY A 18 20.35 50.56 -12.66
C GLY A 18 20.28 50.88 -14.16
N GLY A 19 21.20 51.69 -14.69
CA GLY A 19 21.19 52.11 -16.11
C GLY A 19 20.03 53.05 -16.49
N ILE A 20 19.82 53.27 -17.79
CA ILE A 20 18.73 54.11 -18.28
C ILE A 20 17.80 53.32 -19.20
N GLY A 21 16.54 53.12 -18.78
CA GLY A 21 15.53 52.45 -19.59
C GLY A 21 15.17 53.21 -20.90
N PRO A 22 14.53 52.54 -21.87
CA PRO A 22 14.09 51.15 -21.84
C PRO A 22 15.26 50.14 -21.90
N TYR A 23 15.04 48.95 -21.36
CA TYR A 23 16.00 47.84 -21.43
C TYR A 23 15.60 46.86 -22.54
N THR A 24 16.60 46.23 -23.13
CA THR A 24 16.46 45.09 -24.03
C THR A 24 17.07 43.87 -23.35
N TYR A 25 16.29 42.81 -23.21
CA TYR A 25 16.73 41.52 -22.70
C TYR A 25 16.92 40.57 -23.89
N SER A 26 18.00 39.81 -23.90
CA SER A 26 18.28 38.82 -24.94
C SER A 26 18.72 37.51 -24.30
N LEU A 27 18.11 36.41 -24.70
CA LEU A 27 18.47 35.06 -24.27
C LEU A 27 18.88 34.25 -25.49
N ASP A 28 20.13 33.79 -25.54
CA ASP A 28 20.74 33.08 -26.68
C ASP A 28 20.51 33.76 -28.04
N GLY A 29 20.55 35.10 -28.03
CA GLY A 29 20.38 35.94 -29.22
C GLY A 29 18.94 36.34 -29.53
N SER A 30 17.94 35.78 -28.85
CA SER A 30 16.53 36.18 -28.99
C SER A 30 16.21 37.36 -28.07
N SER A 31 15.90 38.52 -28.66
CA SER A 31 15.72 39.78 -27.92
C SER A 31 14.25 40.19 -27.72
N GLN A 32 13.93 40.76 -26.56
CA GLN A 32 12.62 41.29 -26.20
C GLN A 32 12.72 42.43 -25.16
N THR A 33 11.62 43.11 -24.88
CA THR A 33 11.55 44.24 -23.91
C THR A 33 11.10 43.82 -22.51
N SER A 34 10.74 42.55 -22.32
CA SER A 34 10.42 41.94 -21.04
C SER A 34 11.57 41.03 -20.58
N GLY A 35 11.76 40.88 -19.28
CA GLY A 35 12.72 39.91 -18.72
C GLY A 35 12.16 38.50 -18.54
N LEU A 36 10.91 38.27 -18.92
CA LEU A 36 10.21 36.99 -18.82
C LEU A 36 10.43 36.14 -20.08
N PHE A 37 11.18 35.05 -19.96
CA PHE A 37 11.34 34.03 -20.98
C PHE A 37 10.66 32.73 -20.51
N GLU A 38 9.72 32.24 -21.32
CA GLU A 38 8.97 31.01 -21.10
C GLU A 38 9.30 30.03 -22.23
N GLY A 39 8.93 28.75 -22.09
CA GLY A 39 9.18 27.81 -23.18
C GLY A 39 10.62 27.27 -23.21
N LEU A 40 11.34 27.29 -22.09
CA LEU A 40 12.77 27.00 -22.08
C LEU A 40 13.05 25.51 -21.86
N ASN A 41 13.94 24.97 -22.70
CA ASN A 41 14.60 23.69 -22.46
C ASN A 41 15.60 23.79 -21.31
N SER A 42 15.91 22.66 -20.69
CA SER A 42 17.04 22.57 -19.76
C SER A 42 18.38 22.80 -20.50
N GLY A 43 19.33 23.40 -19.80
CA GLY A 43 20.64 23.74 -20.35
C GLY A 43 21.19 25.08 -19.86
N THR A 44 22.35 25.43 -20.39
CA THR A 44 23.05 26.67 -20.10
C THR A 44 22.70 27.72 -21.15
N LEU A 45 22.08 28.83 -20.71
CA LEU A 45 21.59 29.90 -21.58
C LEU A 45 22.36 31.19 -21.31
N SER A 46 22.71 31.91 -22.39
CA SER A 46 23.43 33.19 -22.34
C SER A 46 22.45 34.35 -22.32
N LEU A 47 22.31 35.01 -21.17
CA LEU A 47 21.52 36.22 -21.00
C LEU A 47 22.36 37.48 -21.26
N THR A 48 21.83 38.39 -22.05
CA THR A 48 22.37 39.74 -22.28
C THR A 48 21.30 40.78 -21.98
N ILE A 49 21.61 41.77 -21.15
CA ILE A 49 20.73 42.90 -20.88
C ILE A 49 21.42 44.18 -21.34
N ALA A 50 20.76 44.96 -22.17
CA ALA A 50 21.23 46.26 -22.64
C ALA A 50 20.29 47.39 -22.20
N ASP A 51 20.84 48.53 -21.81
CA ASP A 51 20.06 49.75 -21.57
C ASP A 51 20.03 50.68 -22.80
N SER A 52 19.30 51.79 -22.73
CA SER A 52 19.09 52.71 -23.87
C SER A 52 20.33 53.52 -24.26
N ILE A 53 21.34 53.58 -23.40
CA ILE A 53 22.60 54.30 -23.65
C ILE A 53 23.74 53.36 -24.06
N GLY A 54 23.46 52.06 -24.17
CA GLY A 54 24.38 51.05 -24.70
C GLY A 54 25.24 50.33 -23.66
N CYS A 55 24.92 50.46 -22.36
CA CYS A 55 25.54 49.62 -21.33
C CYS A 55 24.99 48.19 -21.44
N VAL A 56 25.89 47.20 -21.36
CA VAL A 56 25.55 45.78 -21.53
C VAL A 56 26.02 44.97 -20.32
N LEU A 57 25.12 44.13 -19.79
CA LEU A 57 25.39 43.10 -18.80
C LEU A 57 25.24 41.72 -19.45
N ASN A 58 26.20 40.83 -19.19
CA ASN A 58 26.12 39.43 -19.61
C ASN A 58 26.03 38.53 -18.37
N ALA A 59 25.17 37.53 -18.44
CA ALA A 59 25.01 36.51 -17.41
C ALA A 59 24.82 35.13 -18.07
N ILE A 60 25.20 34.09 -17.34
CA ILE A 60 24.92 32.70 -17.70
C ILE A 60 23.86 32.20 -16.72
N ILE A 61 22.80 31.59 -17.25
CA ILE A 61 21.71 31.00 -16.47
C ILE A 61 21.66 29.51 -16.79
N GLU A 62 21.52 28.68 -15.77
CA GLU A 62 21.28 27.25 -15.91
C GLU A 62 19.81 26.96 -15.62
N VAL A 63 19.15 26.29 -16.56
CA VAL A 63 17.82 25.70 -16.39
C VAL A 63 18.04 24.21 -16.19
N ASN A 64 17.72 23.66 -15.01
CA ASN A 64 17.87 22.23 -14.78
C ASN A 64 16.68 21.47 -15.38
N SER A 65 16.87 20.18 -15.64
CA SER A 65 15.76 19.26 -15.93
C SER A 65 15.40 18.51 -14.66
N ILE A 66 14.12 18.58 -14.28
CA ILE A 66 13.54 17.80 -13.20
C ILE A 66 13.09 16.46 -13.80
N PRO A 67 13.64 15.32 -13.32
CA PRO A 67 13.22 14.02 -13.81
C PRO A 67 11.78 13.72 -13.42
N LEU A 68 11.13 12.87 -14.21
CA LEU A 68 9.83 12.31 -13.86
C LEU A 68 10.02 11.33 -12.68
N GLU A 69 9.21 11.49 -11.64
CA GLU A 69 9.15 10.55 -10.51
C GLU A 69 7.77 9.87 -10.48
N ILE A 70 7.75 8.60 -10.11
CA ILE A 70 6.54 7.81 -9.89
C ILE A 70 6.75 7.00 -8.61
N ASP A 71 5.70 6.89 -7.79
CA ASP A 71 5.70 6.15 -6.54
C ASP A 71 4.38 5.36 -6.44
N LEU A 72 4.47 4.04 -6.52
CA LEU A 72 3.36 3.10 -6.36
C LEU A 72 3.00 2.90 -4.88
N GLY A 73 3.79 3.46 -3.97
CA GLY A 73 3.59 3.41 -2.53
C GLY A 73 4.32 2.27 -1.84
N SER A 74 3.96 2.04 -0.58
CA SER A 74 4.56 0.97 0.23
C SER A 74 4.03 -0.42 -0.14
N ASP A 75 4.82 -1.45 0.17
CA ASP A 75 4.42 -2.85 0.00
C ASP A 75 3.06 -3.16 0.66
N ILE A 76 2.28 -4.00 -0.01
CA ILE A 76 0.90 -4.34 0.38
C ILE A 76 0.83 -5.80 0.84
N VAL A 77 0.17 -6.02 1.97
CA VAL A 77 -0.25 -7.35 2.43
C VAL A 77 -1.78 -7.38 2.46
N SER A 78 -2.38 -8.32 1.74
CA SER A 78 -3.84 -8.44 1.61
C SER A 78 -4.27 -9.90 1.57
N CYS A 79 -5.56 -10.18 1.75
CA CYS A 79 -6.17 -11.49 1.50
C CYS A 79 -7.23 -11.48 0.42
N GLU A 80 -7.46 -10.33 -0.18
CA GLU A 80 -8.34 -10.10 -1.31
C GLU A 80 -7.49 -9.48 -2.44
N PRO A 81 -7.94 -9.54 -3.70
CA PRO A 81 -7.27 -8.86 -4.80
C PRO A 81 -6.99 -7.38 -4.48
N VAL A 82 -5.85 -6.90 -4.98
CA VAL A 82 -5.36 -5.53 -4.74
C VAL A 82 -5.48 -4.75 -6.05
N ILE A 83 -5.99 -3.52 -5.95
CA ILE A 83 -6.00 -2.58 -7.05
C ILE A 83 -4.70 -1.75 -6.96
N LEU A 84 -3.87 -1.84 -7.99
CA LEU A 84 -2.71 -0.97 -8.16
C LEU A 84 -3.08 0.14 -9.13
N SER A 85 -2.65 1.36 -8.83
CA SER A 85 -2.93 2.54 -9.64
C SER A 85 -1.72 3.47 -9.65
N SER A 86 -1.58 4.24 -10.73
CA SER A 86 -0.57 5.29 -10.89
C SER A 86 -1.23 6.64 -11.18
N ASP A 87 -0.44 7.72 -11.15
CA ASP A 87 -0.86 9.04 -11.61
C ASP A 87 -1.21 9.04 -13.12
N GLU A 88 -1.84 10.11 -13.60
CA GLU A 88 -2.24 10.21 -15.02
C GLU A 88 -1.02 10.34 -15.95
N GLY A 89 -0.73 9.26 -16.67
CA GLY A 89 0.33 9.11 -17.67
C GLY A 89 -0.14 9.13 -19.12
N SER A 90 0.81 9.26 -20.03
CA SER A 90 0.65 9.07 -21.47
C SER A 90 0.63 7.58 -21.85
N SER A 91 1.45 6.75 -21.20
CA SER A 91 1.38 5.29 -21.34
C SER A 91 1.88 4.53 -20.10
N TYR A 92 1.43 3.28 -19.96
CA TYR A 92 1.69 2.39 -18.83
C TYR A 92 2.15 1.03 -19.34
N TYR A 93 3.18 0.46 -18.72
CA TYR A 93 3.69 -0.86 -19.02
C TYR A 93 3.93 -1.64 -17.72
N TRP A 94 2.97 -2.47 -17.34
CA TRP A 94 3.09 -3.29 -16.15
C TRP A 94 3.91 -4.56 -16.42
N SER A 95 4.60 -5.07 -15.40
CA SER A 95 5.32 -6.36 -15.46
C SER A 95 4.41 -7.55 -15.76
N THR A 96 3.10 -7.38 -15.58
CA THR A 96 2.04 -8.33 -15.91
C THR A 96 1.54 -8.23 -17.35
N SER A 97 2.06 -7.28 -18.15
CA SER A 97 1.77 -6.96 -19.55
C SER A 97 0.51 -6.13 -19.84
N GLU A 98 -0.22 -5.71 -18.82
CA GLU A 98 -1.30 -4.72 -18.91
C GLU A 98 -0.76 -3.32 -19.23
N THR A 99 -1.63 -2.50 -19.82
CA THR A 99 -1.28 -1.14 -20.29
C THR A 99 -2.25 -0.07 -19.80
N GLU A 100 -3.12 -0.44 -18.86
CA GLU A 100 -4.07 0.42 -18.20
C GLU A 100 -3.43 1.13 -16.99
N GLN A 101 -3.92 2.33 -16.68
CA GLN A 101 -3.49 3.09 -15.49
C GLN A 101 -3.73 2.33 -14.18
N ILE A 102 -4.76 1.49 -14.17
CA ILE A 102 -5.24 0.75 -13.01
C ILE A 102 -5.27 -0.73 -13.39
N ILE A 103 -4.66 -1.56 -12.56
CA ILE A 103 -4.70 -3.02 -12.68
C ILE A 103 -5.17 -3.66 -11.38
N GLU A 104 -5.75 -4.85 -11.48
CA GLU A 104 -6.10 -5.68 -10.32
C GLU A 104 -5.18 -6.89 -10.28
N VAL A 105 -4.52 -7.12 -9.14
CA VAL A 105 -3.59 -8.22 -8.94
C VAL A 105 -4.08 -9.13 -7.82
N ASN A 106 -3.99 -10.45 -8.03
CA ASN A 106 -4.53 -11.45 -7.11
C ASN A 106 -3.49 -12.51 -6.69
N SER A 107 -2.23 -12.30 -7.03
CA SER A 107 -1.12 -13.20 -6.70
C SER A 107 -0.01 -12.47 -5.95
N THR A 108 0.76 -13.21 -5.17
CA THR A 108 1.95 -12.66 -4.51
C THR A 108 3.05 -12.45 -5.55
N GLY A 109 3.65 -11.27 -5.55
CA GLY A 109 4.70 -10.92 -6.51
C GLY A 109 5.22 -9.50 -6.33
N VAL A 110 6.26 -9.18 -7.09
CA VAL A 110 6.74 -7.79 -7.27
C VAL A 110 6.17 -7.29 -8.59
N TYR A 111 5.46 -6.17 -8.54
CA TYR A 111 4.84 -5.52 -9.68
C TYR A 111 5.63 -4.28 -10.02
N THR A 112 6.08 -4.18 -11.26
CA THR A 112 6.84 -3.02 -11.75
C THR A 112 5.99 -2.30 -12.79
N LEU A 113 5.95 -0.99 -12.71
CA LEU A 113 5.36 -0.12 -13.72
C LEU A 113 6.47 0.68 -14.38
N ASP A 114 6.64 0.50 -15.69
CA ASP A 114 7.32 1.51 -16.51
C ASP A 114 6.26 2.52 -16.98
N TYR A 115 6.42 3.76 -16.55
CA TYR A 115 5.48 4.87 -16.69
C TYR A 115 6.04 5.90 -17.66
N GLU A 116 5.22 6.37 -18.60
CA GLU A 116 5.58 7.44 -19.53
C GLU A 116 4.60 8.60 -19.47
N PHE A 117 5.13 9.82 -19.41
CA PHE A 117 4.36 11.04 -19.45
C PHE A 117 5.03 12.07 -20.36
N ASN A 118 4.41 12.33 -21.51
CA ASN A 118 4.86 13.22 -22.57
C ASN A 118 6.34 13.02 -22.97
N GLY A 119 6.73 11.79 -23.26
CA GLY A 119 8.06 11.42 -23.73
C GLY A 119 9.08 11.19 -22.62
N CYS A 120 8.70 11.38 -21.36
CA CYS A 120 9.54 11.08 -20.22
C CYS A 120 9.17 9.79 -19.53
N PHE A 121 10.18 9.09 -19.02
CA PHE A 121 10.05 7.75 -18.48
C PHE A 121 10.46 7.73 -17.01
N ALA A 122 9.64 7.07 -16.21
CA ALA A 122 9.94 6.72 -14.83
C ALA A 122 9.58 5.25 -14.62
N SER A 123 10.13 4.63 -13.59
CA SER A 123 9.82 3.25 -13.24
C SER A 123 9.78 3.12 -11.73
N ASP A 124 8.82 2.36 -11.23
CA ASP A 124 8.74 2.02 -9.83
C ASP A 124 8.20 0.60 -9.62
N SER A 125 8.46 0.02 -8.45
CA SER A 125 8.06 -1.33 -8.09
C SER A 125 7.44 -1.42 -6.71
N ILE A 126 6.41 -2.25 -6.59
CA ILE A 126 5.71 -2.53 -5.34
C ILE A 126 5.64 -4.05 -5.09
N SER A 127 5.90 -4.48 -3.85
CA SER A 127 5.70 -5.88 -3.47
C SER A 127 4.26 -6.07 -2.95
N VAL A 128 3.55 -7.04 -3.53
CA VAL A 128 2.23 -7.45 -3.07
C VAL A 128 2.29 -8.86 -2.54
N THR A 129 1.79 -9.06 -1.31
CA THR A 129 1.64 -10.37 -0.67
C THR A 129 0.16 -10.67 -0.49
N ILE A 130 -0.35 -11.65 -1.23
CA ILE A 130 -1.71 -12.17 -1.08
C ILE A 130 -1.68 -13.39 -0.15
N ASN A 131 -2.16 -13.21 1.07
CA ASN A 131 -2.31 -14.26 2.07
C ASN A 131 -3.65 -14.99 1.91
N PRO A 132 -3.71 -16.30 2.22
CA PRO A 132 -4.97 -17.01 2.18
C PRO A 132 -5.85 -16.59 3.36
N LYS A 133 -7.13 -16.33 3.09
CA LYS A 133 -8.10 -15.89 4.10
C LYS A 133 -8.25 -16.91 5.23
N THR A 134 -8.15 -16.46 6.47
CA THR A 134 -8.44 -17.28 7.65
C THR A 134 -9.94 -17.49 7.78
N SER A 135 -10.34 -18.73 8.06
CA SER A 135 -11.71 -19.08 8.43
C SER A 135 -11.65 -19.90 9.70
N ILE A 136 -12.46 -19.52 10.69
CA ILE A 136 -12.63 -20.24 11.94
C ILE A 136 -14.11 -20.55 12.14
N MET A 137 -14.39 -21.83 12.40
CA MET A 137 -15.72 -22.36 12.60
C MET A 137 -15.77 -22.98 13.99
N VAL A 138 -16.46 -22.28 14.89
CA VAL A 138 -16.65 -22.71 16.27
C VAL A 138 -18.07 -23.28 16.44
N PRO A 139 -18.21 -24.55 16.85
CA PRO A 139 -19.52 -25.12 17.14
C PRO A 139 -20.25 -24.32 18.23
N ASN A 140 -21.58 -24.31 18.19
CA ASN A 140 -22.41 -23.70 19.23
C ASN A 140 -23.08 -24.76 20.14
N VAL A 141 -22.96 -26.04 19.81
CA VAL A 141 -23.54 -27.16 20.55
C VAL A 141 -22.77 -28.46 20.28
N PHE A 142 -22.62 -29.31 21.30
CA PHE A 142 -22.15 -30.70 21.17
C PHE A 142 -22.77 -31.62 22.23
N THR A 143 -22.79 -32.93 21.97
CA THR A 143 -23.45 -33.97 22.78
C THR A 143 -22.52 -35.17 22.96
N PRO A 144 -21.79 -35.30 24.09
CA PRO A 144 -20.81 -36.36 24.30
C PRO A 144 -21.44 -37.70 24.73
N ASP A 145 -22.38 -38.23 23.92
CA ASP A 145 -23.10 -39.48 24.21
C ASP A 145 -22.41 -40.73 23.62
N GLY A 146 -21.37 -40.55 22.82
CA GLY A 146 -20.56 -41.62 22.23
C GLY A 146 -21.20 -42.27 21.01
N ASN A 147 -22.20 -41.64 20.39
CA ASN A 147 -22.87 -42.17 19.21
C ASN A 147 -22.09 -41.91 17.90
N GLY A 148 -20.96 -41.18 17.97
CA GLY A 148 -20.10 -40.81 16.86
C GLY A 148 -20.48 -39.49 16.17
N GLN A 149 -21.54 -38.82 16.61
CA GLN A 149 -22.05 -37.56 16.04
C GLN A 149 -21.99 -36.45 17.08
N ASN A 150 -21.17 -35.45 16.80
CA ASN A 150 -21.05 -34.26 17.65
C ASN A 150 -20.65 -34.59 19.10
N ASP A 151 -19.89 -35.67 19.31
CA ASP A 151 -19.39 -36.11 20.62
C ASP A 151 -18.31 -35.19 21.20
N GLU A 152 -17.71 -34.36 20.36
CA GLU A 152 -16.61 -33.50 20.74
C GLU A 152 -16.85 -32.05 20.30
N PHE A 153 -16.53 -31.11 21.18
CA PHE A 153 -16.35 -29.72 20.83
C PHE A 153 -15.07 -29.56 20.02
N LYS A 154 -15.24 -29.58 18.69
CA LYS A 154 -14.14 -29.54 17.72
C LYS A 154 -14.22 -28.29 16.87
N ILE A 155 -13.23 -27.41 17.02
CA ILE A 155 -13.06 -26.26 16.14
C ILE A 155 -12.46 -26.71 14.83
N SER A 156 -12.97 -26.14 13.74
CA SER A 156 -12.44 -26.35 12.40
C SER A 156 -12.14 -25.01 11.74
N GLY A 157 -11.29 -25.02 10.72
CA GLY A 157 -10.90 -23.79 10.06
C GLY A 157 -9.81 -24.01 9.03
N LEU A 158 -9.51 -22.95 8.29
CA LEU A 158 -8.48 -22.91 7.26
C LEU A 158 -7.56 -21.71 7.53
N ASN A 159 -6.28 -21.87 7.21
CA ASN A 159 -5.27 -20.80 7.25
C ASN A 159 -5.17 -20.10 8.62
N ILE A 160 -5.34 -20.85 9.71
CA ILE A 160 -5.17 -20.36 11.08
C ILE A 160 -3.68 -20.44 11.43
N GLN A 161 -3.03 -19.29 11.58
CA GLN A 161 -1.65 -19.20 12.03
C GLN A 161 -1.65 -18.94 13.54
N LYS A 162 -0.95 -19.77 14.33
CA LYS A 162 -1.02 -19.73 15.81
C LYS A 162 -2.46 -19.97 16.30
N TYR A 163 -2.61 -20.85 17.29
CA TYR A 163 -3.91 -21.21 17.82
C TYR A 163 -3.74 -21.49 19.29
N HIS A 164 -4.57 -20.87 20.11
CA HIS A 164 -4.67 -21.18 21.53
C HIS A 164 -6.13 -21.05 21.92
N ILE A 165 -6.74 -22.17 22.32
CA ILE A 165 -8.10 -22.19 22.86
C ILE A 165 -8.04 -22.45 24.36
N VAL A 166 -8.94 -21.79 25.07
CA VAL A 166 -9.32 -22.16 26.43
C VAL A 166 -10.84 -22.28 26.53
N ILE A 167 -11.32 -23.33 27.20
CA ILE A 167 -12.74 -23.54 27.51
C ILE A 167 -12.94 -23.41 29.02
N TYR A 168 -14.02 -22.73 29.40
CA TYR A 168 -14.38 -22.46 30.78
C TYR A 168 -15.81 -22.90 31.08
N ASN A 169 -16.07 -23.25 32.33
CA ASN A 169 -17.45 -23.33 32.84
C ASN A 169 -17.99 -21.95 33.25
N ARG A 170 -19.26 -21.92 33.68
CA ARG A 170 -19.96 -20.71 34.17
C ARG A 170 -19.32 -19.98 35.36
N TRP A 171 -18.38 -20.61 36.07
CA TRP A 171 -17.66 -20.00 37.18
C TRP A 171 -16.27 -19.48 36.79
N GLY A 172 -15.92 -19.55 35.50
CA GLY A 172 -14.61 -19.12 34.99
C GLY A 172 -13.49 -20.12 35.24
N ILE A 173 -13.81 -21.37 35.65
CA ILE A 173 -12.80 -22.41 35.82
C ILE A 173 -12.47 -22.98 34.45
N GLN A 174 -11.18 -23.00 34.11
CA GLN A 174 -10.64 -23.63 32.91
C GLN A 174 -10.85 -25.15 32.95
N LEU A 175 -11.42 -25.68 31.88
CA LEU A 175 -11.71 -27.11 31.70
C LEU A 175 -10.81 -27.75 30.66
N PHE A 176 -10.52 -27.01 29.58
CA PHE A 176 -9.72 -27.49 28.46
C PHE A 176 -8.87 -26.35 27.94
N GLU A 177 -7.67 -26.71 27.47
CA GLU A 177 -6.75 -25.79 26.83
C GLU A 177 -5.98 -26.55 25.75
N SER A 178 -5.80 -25.92 24.59
CA SER A 178 -5.02 -26.51 23.51
C SER A 178 -4.35 -25.44 22.67
N ASN A 179 -3.12 -25.73 22.24
CA ASN A 179 -2.41 -24.96 21.22
C ASN A 179 -2.50 -25.58 19.81
N SER A 180 -3.27 -26.66 19.66
CA SER A 180 -3.49 -27.33 18.37
C SER A 180 -4.97 -27.39 18.02
N ILE A 181 -5.31 -26.96 16.81
CA ILE A 181 -6.67 -27.05 16.25
C ILE A 181 -7.09 -28.49 15.93
N SER A 182 -6.13 -29.42 15.86
CA SER A 182 -6.45 -30.85 15.73
C SER A 182 -7.09 -31.43 16.99
N ASN A 183 -6.89 -30.79 18.14
CA ASN A 183 -7.42 -31.24 19.42
C ASN A 183 -8.84 -30.73 19.60
N SER A 184 -9.64 -31.55 20.25
CA SER A 184 -11.03 -31.30 20.57
C SER A 184 -11.25 -31.57 22.06
N TRP A 185 -12.37 -31.09 22.58
CA TRP A 185 -12.80 -31.39 23.94
C TRP A 185 -14.01 -32.31 23.91
N ASP A 186 -13.92 -33.45 24.57
CA ASP A 186 -14.94 -34.50 24.65
C ASP A 186 -15.98 -34.26 25.76
N GLY A 187 -15.97 -33.08 26.39
CA GLY A 187 -16.86 -32.77 27.51
C GLY A 187 -16.49 -33.45 28.83
N MET A 188 -15.35 -34.16 28.91
CA MET A 188 -14.92 -34.78 30.16
C MET A 188 -14.24 -33.78 31.09
N GLY A 189 -14.56 -33.91 32.38
CA GLY A 189 -13.85 -33.30 33.49
C GLY A 189 -13.29 -34.34 34.46
N SER A 190 -12.70 -33.88 35.57
CA SER A 190 -12.05 -34.76 36.57
C SER A 190 -12.96 -35.80 37.23
N LYS A 191 -14.29 -35.65 37.14
CA LYS A 191 -15.30 -36.52 37.77
C LYS A 191 -16.22 -37.22 36.77
N GLY A 192 -15.88 -37.22 35.48
CA GLY A 192 -16.72 -37.74 34.40
C GLY A 192 -17.20 -36.64 33.46
N ILE A 193 -18.27 -36.92 32.70
CA ILE A 193 -18.90 -35.96 31.78
C ILE A 193 -19.35 -34.72 32.57
N MET A 194 -19.10 -33.55 32.01
CA MET A 194 -19.48 -32.27 32.61
C MET A 194 -21.00 -32.06 32.55
N GLU A 195 -21.53 -31.26 33.49
CA GLU A 195 -22.97 -30.98 33.57
C GLU A 195 -23.50 -30.33 32.28
N GLU A 196 -24.72 -30.67 31.89
CA GLU A 196 -25.42 -29.96 30.82
C GLU A 196 -25.50 -28.45 31.13
N GLY A 197 -25.27 -27.62 30.11
CA GLY A 197 -25.35 -26.18 30.28
C GLY A 197 -24.54 -25.37 29.30
N VAL A 198 -24.35 -24.09 29.67
CA VAL A 198 -23.61 -23.11 28.87
C VAL A 198 -22.15 -23.07 29.30
N TYR A 199 -21.28 -23.19 28.32
CA TYR A 199 -19.83 -23.11 28.44
C TYR A 199 -19.30 -21.94 27.62
N PHE A 200 -18.09 -21.50 27.96
CA PHE A 200 -17.46 -20.34 27.37
C PHE A 200 -16.14 -20.76 26.73
N TRP A 201 -15.79 -20.13 25.62
CA TRP A 201 -14.49 -20.33 25.00
C TRP A 201 -13.83 -19.00 24.66
N THR A 202 -12.51 -19.01 24.65
CA THR A 202 -11.67 -17.95 24.09
C THR A 202 -10.68 -18.56 23.10
N ILE A 203 -10.41 -17.88 22.00
CA ILE A 203 -9.41 -18.30 21.01
C ILE A 203 -8.51 -17.12 20.69
N ASP A 204 -7.21 -17.34 20.81
CA ASP A 204 -6.17 -16.48 20.26
C ASP A 204 -5.64 -17.09 18.95
N TYR A 205 -5.62 -16.31 17.88
CA TYR A 205 -5.05 -16.71 16.59
C TYR A 205 -4.45 -15.52 15.82
N ILE A 206 -3.58 -15.77 14.84
CA ILE A 206 -3.07 -14.75 13.93
C ILE A 206 -3.83 -14.83 12.61
N ASN A 207 -4.38 -13.69 12.21
CA ASN A 207 -4.97 -13.50 10.89
C ASN A 207 -3.92 -12.85 9.97
N PRO A 208 -3.34 -13.59 9.01
CA PRO A 208 -2.28 -13.10 8.15
C PRO A 208 -2.72 -11.94 7.23
N CYS A 209 -4.02 -11.67 7.13
CA CYS A 209 -4.56 -10.55 6.35
C CYS A 209 -4.37 -9.18 7.00
N ILE A 210 -4.25 -9.13 8.33
CA ILE A 210 -4.28 -7.88 9.12
C ILE A 210 -2.92 -7.64 9.81
N GLY A 211 -1.99 -8.58 9.67
CA GLY A 211 -0.62 -8.50 10.20
C GLY A 211 -0.32 -9.52 11.28
N PRO A 212 0.79 -9.36 12.03
CA PRO A 212 1.24 -10.33 13.03
C PRO A 212 0.46 -10.24 14.36
N GLU A 213 -0.55 -9.37 14.45
CA GLU A 213 -1.31 -9.15 15.67
C GLU A 213 -2.21 -10.34 16.00
N ILE A 214 -2.18 -10.73 17.27
CA ILE A 214 -3.04 -11.78 17.81
C ILE A 214 -4.48 -11.25 17.84
N GLN A 215 -5.35 -11.94 17.11
CA GLN A 215 -6.79 -11.81 17.16
C GLN A 215 -7.32 -12.60 18.34
N PHE A 216 -8.26 -12.02 19.07
CA PHE A 216 -8.95 -12.65 20.19
C PHE A 216 -10.44 -12.76 19.87
N GLU A 217 -10.94 -14.00 19.87
CA GLU A 217 -12.37 -14.29 19.78
C GLU A 217 -12.85 -14.97 21.06
N LYS A 218 -14.13 -14.77 21.37
CA LYS A 218 -14.80 -15.45 22.49
C LYS A 218 -16.24 -15.75 22.15
N GLY A 219 -16.78 -16.77 22.78
CA GLY A 219 -18.17 -17.15 22.58
C GLY A 219 -18.67 -18.10 23.62
N ILE A 220 -19.86 -18.63 23.34
CA ILE A 220 -20.52 -19.63 24.16
C ILE A 220 -20.94 -20.83 23.32
N PHE A 221 -21.11 -21.97 23.98
CA PHE A 221 -21.70 -23.16 23.41
C PHE A 221 -22.49 -23.92 24.46
N HIS A 222 -23.37 -24.81 24.01
CA HIS A 222 -24.19 -25.65 24.86
C HIS A 222 -23.65 -27.09 24.86
N LEU A 223 -23.57 -27.69 26.04
CA LEU A 223 -23.37 -29.13 26.21
C LEU A 223 -24.72 -29.73 26.61
N TYR A 224 -25.14 -30.76 25.86
CA TYR A 224 -26.30 -31.61 26.18
C TYR A 224 -25.83 -33.06 26.32
N ASP A 225 -26.51 -33.88 27.11
CA ASP A 225 -26.29 -35.32 27.23
C ASP A 225 -27.49 -36.10 26.65
#